data_AF-A0A6A7KBU4-F1
#
_entry.id   AF-A0A6A7KBU4-F1
#
_cell.length_a   1.000
_cell.length_b   1.000
_cell.length_c   1.000
_cell.angle_alpha   90.00
_cell.angle_beta   90.00
_cell.angle_gamma   90.00
#
_symmetry.space_group_name_H-M   'P 1'
#
loop_
_entity.id
_entity.type
_entity.pdbx_description
1 polymer ?
#
loop_
_entity_poly.entity_id
_entity_poly.type
_entity_poly.pdbx_seq_one_letter_code
_entity_poly.pdbx_strand_id
1 'polypeptide(L)'
;MKIAALTGAGVSRASGVPTFVEMVDLRDKLSRSYFNSYPKEFYKLLNEMNDIINAALPNSAHISLAQWSIPIVTMNIDGLHHRAGSRQEDVIEIHGSLRKVSCPKCNSWFDFIITKESLYCPKCKVTILQPDIVLYEDNIPRLYDAIDIVTKAEVLLIIGTSFYTSTASYISEAAKDAGVKVKIINENAEEEVPKLLESLKTRRN
;
A
#
# COMPACT_ATOMS: atom_id res chain seq x y z
N MET A 1 -22.18 12.51 3.21
CA MET A 1 -20.91 12.51 2.47
C MET A 1 -19.97 11.43 2.96
N LYS A 2 -20.12 10.23 2.39
CA LYS A 2 -19.18 9.12 2.56
C LYS A 2 -17.95 9.36 1.68
N ILE A 3 -16.75 9.32 2.28
CA ILE A 3 -15.48 9.50 1.57
C ILE A 3 -14.71 8.18 1.67
N ALA A 4 -14.06 7.76 0.60
CA ALA A 4 -13.04 6.73 0.63
C ALA A 4 -11.73 7.29 0.03
N ALA A 5 -10.60 6.69 0.38
CA ALA A 5 -9.30 7.05 -0.18
C ALA A 5 -8.68 5.86 -0.94
N LEU A 6 -8.07 6.12 -2.09
CA LEU A 6 -7.15 5.23 -2.78
C LEU A 6 -5.75 5.84 -2.71
N THR A 7 -4.79 5.19 -2.05
CA THR A 7 -3.43 5.74 -1.90
C THR A 7 -2.37 4.91 -2.61
N GLY A 8 -1.38 5.61 -3.16
CA GLY A 8 -0.15 5.02 -3.71
C GLY A 8 1.10 5.61 -3.08
N ALA A 9 2.28 5.23 -3.59
CA ALA A 9 3.57 5.53 -2.96
C ALA A 9 3.81 7.03 -2.73
N GLY A 10 3.22 7.91 -3.54
CA GLY A 10 3.35 9.36 -3.40
C GLY A 10 2.82 9.91 -2.07
N VAL A 11 1.87 9.23 -1.41
CA VAL A 11 1.39 9.65 -0.07
C VAL A 11 2.49 9.52 0.99
N SER A 12 3.43 8.59 0.79
CA SER A 12 4.53 8.28 1.70
C SER A 12 5.83 9.01 1.34
N ARG A 13 5.85 9.80 0.27
CA ARG A 13 7.06 10.51 -0.19
C ARG A 13 7.60 11.48 0.85
N ALA A 14 6.74 12.30 1.46
CA ALA A 14 7.12 13.22 2.54
C ALA A 14 7.56 12.50 3.83
N SER A 15 7.29 11.19 3.93
CA SER A 15 7.78 10.33 5.01
C SER A 15 9.16 9.71 4.72
N GLY A 16 9.76 10.03 3.57
CA GLY A 16 11.07 9.50 3.14
C GLY A 16 10.99 8.14 2.45
N VAL A 17 9.80 7.62 2.14
CA VAL A 17 9.63 6.37 1.38
C VAL A 17 9.68 6.70 -0.12
N PRO A 18 10.64 6.15 -0.88
CA PRO A 18 10.81 6.47 -2.30
C PRO A 18 9.66 5.90 -3.14
N THR A 19 9.33 6.59 -4.22
CA THR A 19 8.30 6.17 -5.17
C THR A 19 8.86 5.25 -6.25
N PHE A 20 8.02 4.42 -6.86
CA PHE A 20 8.43 3.54 -7.97
C PHE A 20 8.97 4.30 -9.18
N VAL A 21 8.51 5.53 -9.41
CA VAL A 21 8.98 6.38 -10.52
C VAL A 21 10.45 6.76 -10.34
N GLU A 22 10.91 6.86 -9.09
CA GLU A 22 12.29 7.17 -8.73
C GLU A 22 13.20 5.92 -8.82
N MET A 23 12.65 4.73 -9.13
CA MET A 23 13.38 3.45 -9.10
C MET A 23 13.11 2.61 -10.36
N VAL A 24 13.64 3.04 -11.52
CA VAL A 24 13.36 2.47 -12.86
C VAL A 24 13.63 0.96 -12.95
N ASP A 25 14.72 0.46 -12.36
CA ASP A 25 15.10 -0.97 -12.39
C ASP A 25 14.37 -1.84 -11.35
N LEU A 26 13.54 -1.23 -10.50
CA LEU A 26 12.88 -1.93 -9.39
C LEU A 26 11.73 -2.81 -9.89
N ARG A 27 11.11 -2.44 -11.00
CA ARG A 27 9.91 -3.11 -11.51
C ARG A 27 10.18 -4.56 -11.87
N ASP A 28 11.21 -4.80 -12.68
CA ASP A 28 11.57 -6.15 -13.12
C ASP A 28 11.96 -7.02 -11.93
N LYS A 29 12.57 -6.40 -10.90
CA LYS A 29 12.97 -7.04 -9.65
C LYS A 29 11.80 -7.34 -8.72
N LEU A 30 10.64 -6.71 -8.89
CA LEU A 30 9.44 -6.93 -8.08
C LEU A 30 8.38 -7.77 -8.80
N SER A 31 8.81 -8.65 -9.71
CA SER A 31 7.97 -9.65 -10.38
C SER A 31 8.06 -11.02 -9.69
N ARG A 32 6.98 -11.81 -9.82
CA ARG A 32 6.96 -13.21 -9.35
C ARG A 32 8.06 -14.02 -10.01
N SER A 33 8.25 -13.85 -11.31
CA SER A 33 9.32 -14.51 -12.08
C SER A 33 10.72 -14.17 -11.57
N TYR A 34 10.99 -12.91 -11.24
CA TYR A 34 12.29 -12.51 -10.68
C TYR A 34 12.51 -13.10 -9.28
N PHE A 35 11.51 -13.06 -8.40
CA PHE A 35 11.61 -13.69 -7.08
C PHE A 35 11.92 -15.19 -7.17
N ASN A 36 11.25 -15.91 -8.08
CA ASN A 36 11.48 -17.34 -8.27
C ASN A 36 12.90 -17.65 -8.80
N SER A 37 13.46 -16.76 -9.62
CA SER A 37 14.76 -16.95 -10.27
C SER A 37 15.93 -16.46 -9.42
N TYR A 38 15.73 -15.36 -8.68
CA TYR A 38 16.75 -14.62 -7.94
C TYR A 38 16.29 -14.27 -6.51
N PRO A 39 15.92 -15.25 -5.67
CA PRO A 39 15.32 -14.99 -4.36
C PRO A 39 16.25 -14.25 -3.41
N LYS A 40 17.57 -14.41 -3.54
CA LYS A 40 18.55 -13.73 -2.66
C LYS A 40 18.62 -12.24 -2.99
N GLU A 41 18.74 -11.91 -4.26
CA GLU A 41 18.78 -10.54 -4.77
C GLU A 41 17.46 -9.83 -4.49
N PHE A 42 16.35 -10.52 -4.69
CA PHE A 42 15.01 -10.04 -4.35
C PHE A 42 14.88 -9.68 -2.86
N TYR A 43 15.29 -10.57 -1.96
CA TYR A 43 15.19 -10.30 -0.53
C TYR A 43 16.21 -9.27 -0.03
N LYS A 44 17.37 -9.14 -0.68
CA LYS A 44 18.29 -8.04 -0.40
C LYS A 44 17.60 -6.70 -0.66
N LEU A 45 16.95 -6.57 -1.81
CA LEU A 45 16.20 -5.37 -2.17
C LEU A 45 15.05 -5.10 -1.19
N LEU A 46 14.22 -6.11 -0.87
CA LEU A 46 13.13 -5.91 0.07
C LEU A 46 13.61 -5.55 1.49
N ASN A 47 14.76 -6.07 1.93
CA ASN A 47 15.33 -5.69 3.22
C ASN A 47 15.81 -4.23 3.23
N GLU A 48 16.43 -3.76 2.14
CA GLU A 48 16.80 -2.34 1.98
C GLU A 48 15.54 -1.44 2.02
N MET A 49 14.47 -1.83 1.33
CA MET A 49 13.18 -1.12 1.39
C MET A 49 12.56 -1.15 2.79
N ASN A 50 12.60 -2.29 3.47
CA ASN A 50 12.06 -2.45 4.82
C ASN A 50 12.81 -1.57 5.83
N ASP A 51 14.11 -1.38 5.69
CA ASP A 51 14.89 -0.48 6.55
C ASP A 51 14.46 0.98 6.39
N ILE A 52 14.20 1.43 5.15
CA ILE A 52 13.66 2.77 4.87
C ILE A 52 12.26 2.92 5.50
N ILE A 53 11.38 1.95 5.29
CA ILE A 53 10.00 1.97 5.81
C ILE A 53 9.96 2.00 7.34
N ASN A 54 10.82 1.22 8.01
CA ASN A 54 10.89 1.19 9.47
C ASN A 54 11.39 2.51 10.05
N ALA A 55 12.27 3.23 9.34
CA ALA A 55 12.75 4.55 9.74
C ALA A 55 11.74 5.68 9.44
N ALA A 56 10.88 5.52 8.43
CA ALA A 56 9.87 6.50 8.05
C ALA A 56 8.85 6.73 9.17
N LEU A 57 8.29 7.93 9.29
CA LEU A 57 7.16 8.24 10.20
C LEU A 57 5.94 8.69 9.40
N PRO A 58 4.71 8.45 9.86
CA PRO A 58 3.53 8.97 9.20
C PRO A 58 3.57 10.50 9.09
N ASN A 59 3.27 11.03 7.90
CA ASN A 59 3.11 12.46 7.69
C ASN A 59 1.66 12.91 7.93
N SER A 60 1.42 14.22 7.81
CA SER A 60 0.11 14.84 8.02
C SER A 60 -1.01 14.29 7.12
N ALA A 61 -0.72 13.79 5.91
CA ALA A 61 -1.74 13.15 5.08
C ALA A 61 -2.29 11.89 5.76
N HIS A 62 -1.41 11.00 6.23
CA HIS A 62 -1.79 9.79 6.94
C HIS A 62 -2.56 10.10 8.22
N ILE A 63 -2.04 11.06 9.00
CA ILE A 63 -2.65 11.48 10.27
C ILE A 63 -4.05 12.03 10.04
N SER A 64 -4.24 12.89 9.03
CA SER A 64 -5.57 13.44 8.72
C SER A 64 -6.54 12.37 8.25
N LEU A 65 -6.12 11.42 7.42
CA LEU A 65 -6.97 10.31 7.00
C LEU A 65 -7.42 9.45 8.21
N ALA A 66 -6.50 9.16 9.13
CA ALA A 66 -6.78 8.43 10.36
C ALA A 66 -7.77 9.18 11.28
N GLN A 67 -7.52 10.47 11.53
CA GLN A 67 -8.38 11.32 12.38
C GLN A 67 -9.81 11.43 11.85
N TRP A 68 -9.99 11.37 10.53
CA TRP A 68 -11.29 11.40 9.89
C TRP A 68 -11.93 10.02 9.74
N SER A 69 -11.25 8.95 10.17
CA SER A 69 -11.69 7.55 10.02
C SER A 69 -12.11 7.24 8.58
N ILE A 70 -11.31 7.70 7.61
CA ILE A 70 -11.57 7.50 6.19
C ILE A 70 -11.23 6.05 5.85
N PRO A 71 -12.14 5.27 5.25
CA PRO A 71 -11.80 3.98 4.64
C PRO A 71 -10.75 4.17 3.54
N ILE A 72 -9.66 3.41 3.62
CA ILE A 72 -8.48 3.51 2.77
C ILE A 72 -8.28 2.20 2.03
N VAL A 73 -8.23 2.26 0.72
CA VAL A 73 -7.60 1.26 -0.14
C VAL A 73 -6.17 1.74 -0.40
N THR A 74 -5.17 0.96 -0.03
CA THR A 74 -3.77 1.33 -0.23
C THR A 74 -3.02 0.31 -1.06
N MET A 75 -2.29 0.81 -2.06
CA MET A 75 -1.32 0.05 -2.84
C MET A 75 0.04 -0.05 -2.16
N ASN A 76 0.23 0.62 -1.02
CA ASN A 76 1.49 0.65 -0.30
C ASN A 76 1.61 -0.57 0.63
N ILE A 77 2.85 -1.00 0.83
CA ILE A 77 3.24 -2.12 1.70
C ILE A 77 3.92 -1.65 3.00
N ASP A 78 3.91 -0.33 3.24
CA ASP A 78 4.70 0.36 4.27
C ASP A 78 4.05 0.38 5.67
N GLY A 79 2.73 0.18 5.75
CA GLY A 79 1.98 0.22 7.01
C GLY A 79 1.87 1.60 7.67
N LEU A 80 2.22 2.70 6.98
CA LEU A 80 2.20 4.04 7.56
C LEU A 80 0.79 4.51 7.94
N HIS A 81 -0.26 4.05 7.23
CA HIS A 81 -1.65 4.32 7.61
C HIS A 81 -1.99 3.77 8.99
N HIS A 82 -1.61 2.53 9.28
CA HIS A 82 -1.83 1.94 10.61
C HIS A 82 -1.01 2.66 11.68
N ARG A 83 0.24 3.01 11.38
CA ARG A 83 1.10 3.76 12.29
C ARG A 83 0.59 5.19 12.56
N ALA A 84 -0.20 5.75 11.66
CA ALA A 84 -0.88 7.03 11.84
C ALA A 84 -2.14 6.94 12.71
N GLY A 85 -2.62 5.72 13.00
CA GLY A 85 -3.81 5.47 13.80
C GLY A 85 -5.05 5.02 13.01
N SER A 86 -4.95 4.77 11.70
CA SER A 86 -6.06 4.17 10.94
C SER A 86 -6.33 2.76 11.45
N ARG A 87 -7.60 2.47 11.79
CA ARG A 87 -8.01 1.16 12.35
C ARG A 87 -7.83 0.05 11.33
N GLN A 88 -7.69 -1.18 11.80
CA GLN A 88 -7.43 -2.34 10.94
C GLN A 88 -8.56 -2.55 9.92
N GLU A 89 -9.81 -2.36 10.35
CA GLU A 89 -11.00 -2.49 9.52
C GLU A 89 -11.16 -1.39 8.47
N ASP A 90 -10.52 -0.24 8.68
CA ASP A 90 -10.61 0.92 7.78
C ASP A 90 -9.56 0.86 6.66
N VAL A 91 -8.60 -0.07 6.67
CA VAL A 91 -7.52 -0.14 5.69
C VAL A 91 -7.52 -1.47 4.93
N ILE A 92 -7.57 -1.39 3.61
CA ILE A 92 -7.34 -2.50 2.68
C ILE A 92 -5.98 -2.31 2.03
N GLU A 93 -4.99 -3.11 2.45
CA GLU A 93 -3.70 -3.23 1.79
C GLU A 93 -3.81 -4.19 0.60
N ILE A 94 -4.10 -3.67 -0.60
CA ILE A 94 -4.36 -4.52 -1.78
C ILE A 94 -3.09 -5.19 -2.31
N HIS A 95 -1.91 -4.66 -2.01
CA HIS A 95 -0.63 -5.25 -2.38
C HIS A 95 0.08 -5.95 -1.21
N GLY A 96 -0.63 -6.21 -0.12
CA GLY A 96 -0.06 -6.85 1.08
C GLY A 96 0.81 -5.92 1.92
N SER A 97 1.72 -6.47 2.71
CA SER A 97 2.58 -5.72 3.63
C SER A 97 3.97 -6.34 3.81
N LEU A 98 4.99 -5.50 4.06
CA LEU A 98 6.33 -5.99 4.41
C LEU A 98 6.49 -6.40 5.89
N ARG A 99 5.39 -6.73 6.58
CA ARG A 99 5.45 -7.10 8.01
C ARG A 99 5.73 -8.57 8.21
N LYS A 100 5.29 -9.43 7.29
CA LYS A 100 5.33 -10.88 7.47
C LYS A 100 5.79 -11.61 6.21
N VAL A 101 6.21 -12.85 6.44
CA VAL A 101 6.49 -13.85 5.41
C VAL A 101 5.84 -15.17 5.81
N SER A 102 5.48 -15.99 4.83
CA SER A 102 4.82 -17.27 5.04
C SER A 102 5.61 -18.43 4.44
N CYS A 103 5.49 -19.61 5.04
CA CYS A 103 6.03 -20.84 4.46
C CYS A 103 4.92 -21.61 3.74
N PRO A 104 4.98 -21.78 2.41
CA PRO A 104 3.93 -22.48 1.66
C PRO A 104 3.89 -23.99 1.95
N LYS A 105 4.94 -24.56 2.57
CA LYS A 105 4.99 -25.99 2.92
C LYS A 105 4.29 -26.32 4.23
N CYS A 106 4.40 -25.44 5.24
CA CYS A 106 3.86 -25.71 6.57
C CYS A 106 2.86 -24.65 7.07
N ASN A 107 2.49 -23.70 6.21
CA ASN A 107 1.52 -22.63 6.47
C ASN A 107 1.83 -21.75 7.70
N SER A 108 3.08 -21.78 8.17
CA SER A 108 3.52 -20.94 9.29
C SER A 108 3.89 -19.54 8.80
N TRP A 109 3.52 -18.55 9.60
CA TRP A 109 3.85 -17.14 9.40
C TRP A 109 4.99 -16.73 10.31
N PHE A 110 5.84 -15.83 9.84
CA PHE A 110 6.98 -15.27 10.56
C PHE A 110 7.05 -13.76 10.29
N ASP A 111 7.64 -13.02 11.21
CA ASP A 111 7.94 -11.60 10.98
C ASP A 111 8.98 -11.47 9.88
N PHE A 112 8.83 -10.45 9.03
CA PHE A 112 9.67 -10.25 7.86
C PHE A 112 11.18 -10.14 8.21
N ILE A 113 11.48 -9.65 9.41
CA ILE A 113 12.85 -9.47 9.92
C ILE A 113 13.69 -10.76 9.88
N ILE A 114 13.07 -11.95 9.95
CA ILE A 114 13.77 -13.23 9.87
C ILE A 114 14.57 -13.39 8.55
N THR A 115 14.12 -12.71 7.50
CA THR A 115 14.76 -12.76 6.17
C THR A 115 16.15 -12.11 6.14
N LYS A 116 16.50 -11.31 7.15
CA LYS A 116 17.87 -10.79 7.33
C LYS A 116 18.86 -11.89 7.70
N GLU A 117 18.40 -12.92 8.41
CA GLU A 117 19.22 -14.04 8.84
C GLU A 117 19.16 -15.20 7.84
N SER A 118 17.96 -15.55 7.38
CA SER A 118 17.74 -16.65 6.46
C SER A 118 16.45 -16.50 5.67
N LEU A 119 16.52 -16.84 4.38
CA LEU A 119 15.34 -16.90 3.50
C LEU A 119 14.55 -18.19 3.66
N TYR A 120 15.10 -19.17 4.37
CA TYR A 120 14.50 -20.49 4.54
C TYR A 120 13.65 -20.53 5.81
N CYS A 121 12.50 -21.19 5.70
CA CYS A 121 11.60 -21.40 6.83
C CYS A 121 12.35 -22.08 8.00
N PRO A 122 12.31 -21.54 9.22
CA PRO A 122 13.04 -22.11 10.36
C PRO A 122 12.52 -23.50 10.77
N LYS A 123 11.24 -23.80 10.48
CA LYS A 123 10.62 -25.10 10.75
C LYS A 123 10.97 -26.14 9.69
N CYS A 124 10.81 -25.79 8.41
CA CYS A 124 11.03 -26.73 7.30
C CYS A 124 12.49 -26.85 6.89
N LYS A 125 13.29 -25.79 7.11
CA LYS A 125 14.69 -25.59 6.72
C LYS A 125 15.01 -25.64 5.22
N VAL A 126 14.08 -26.13 4.40
CA VAL A 126 14.28 -26.35 2.95
C VAL A 126 13.45 -25.44 2.06
N THR A 127 12.40 -24.81 2.59
CA THR A 127 11.45 -24.02 1.81
C THR A 127 11.76 -22.54 1.97
N ILE A 128 11.92 -21.82 0.85
CA ILE A 128 12.07 -20.36 0.85
C ILE A 128 10.75 -19.73 1.29
N LEU A 129 10.84 -18.77 2.20
CA LEU A 129 9.70 -18.00 2.69
C LEU A 129 9.14 -17.13 1.55
N GLN A 130 7.83 -16.99 1.51
CA GLN A 130 7.11 -16.15 0.56
C GLN A 130 6.83 -14.80 1.23
N PRO A 131 7.12 -13.66 0.59
CA PRO A 131 6.77 -12.37 1.14
C PRO A 131 5.25 -12.18 1.10
N ASP A 132 4.69 -11.52 2.10
CA ASP A 132 3.26 -11.17 2.14
C ASP A 132 2.95 -9.93 1.29
N ILE A 133 3.47 -9.89 0.06
CA ILE A 133 3.24 -8.79 -0.89
C ILE A 133 2.77 -9.35 -2.22
N VAL A 134 1.98 -8.56 -2.93
CA VAL A 134 1.55 -8.86 -4.30
C VAL A 134 2.63 -8.35 -5.26
N LEU A 135 3.21 -9.26 -6.03
CA LEU A 135 4.22 -8.94 -7.05
C LEU A 135 3.57 -8.66 -8.41
N TYR A 136 4.33 -8.07 -9.33
CA TYR A 136 3.92 -8.15 -10.73
C TYR A 136 3.78 -9.62 -11.13
N GLU A 137 2.75 -9.91 -11.94
CA GLU A 137 2.31 -11.26 -12.34
C GLU A 137 1.43 -12.00 -11.31
N ASP A 138 1.29 -11.49 -10.08
CA ASP A 138 0.37 -12.05 -9.09
C ASP A 138 -1.06 -11.53 -9.28
N ASN A 139 -2.03 -12.33 -8.83
CA ASN A 139 -3.40 -11.85 -8.63
C ASN A 139 -3.46 -10.93 -7.40
N ILE A 140 -4.35 -9.93 -7.43
CA ILE A 140 -4.62 -9.05 -6.29
C ILE A 140 -5.79 -9.64 -5.48
N PRO A 141 -5.56 -10.30 -4.32
CA PRO A 141 -6.59 -11.07 -3.65
C PRO A 141 -7.77 -10.22 -3.15
N ARG A 142 -7.47 -8.97 -2.75
CA ARG A 142 -8.43 -8.04 -2.14
C ARG A 142 -8.98 -7.00 -3.12
N LEU A 143 -8.88 -7.25 -4.43
CA LEU A 143 -9.32 -6.30 -5.45
C LEU A 143 -10.83 -6.02 -5.37
N TYR A 144 -11.65 -7.06 -5.19
CA TYR A 144 -13.10 -6.90 -5.10
C TYR A 144 -13.53 -6.15 -3.84
N ASP A 145 -12.88 -6.42 -2.70
CA ASP A 145 -13.12 -5.65 -1.47
C ASP A 145 -12.80 -4.16 -1.68
N ALA A 146 -11.70 -3.86 -2.36
CA ALA A 146 -11.32 -2.49 -2.68
C ALA A 146 -12.35 -1.80 -3.58
N ILE A 147 -12.84 -2.48 -4.61
CA ILE A 147 -13.90 -1.97 -5.50
C ILE A 147 -15.18 -1.71 -4.70
N ASP A 148 -15.57 -2.63 -3.82
CA ASP A 148 -16.77 -2.48 -2.99
C ASP A 148 -16.69 -1.24 -2.08
N ILE A 149 -15.53 -1.00 -1.46
CA ILE A 149 -15.31 0.22 -0.65
C ILE A 149 -15.45 1.48 -1.50
N VAL A 150 -14.75 1.57 -2.64
CA VAL A 150 -14.71 2.82 -3.40
C VAL A 150 -16.04 3.13 -4.09
N THR A 151 -16.76 2.11 -4.55
CA THR A 151 -18.06 2.29 -5.25
C THR A 151 -19.21 2.66 -4.32
N LYS A 152 -19.09 2.38 -3.01
CA LYS A 152 -20.05 2.80 -1.98
C LYS A 152 -19.83 4.22 -1.44
N ALA A 153 -18.74 4.88 -1.85
CA ALA A 153 -18.44 6.25 -1.43
C ALA A 153 -19.24 7.28 -2.25
N GLU A 154 -19.39 8.50 -1.73
CA GLU A 154 -19.86 9.65 -2.51
C GLU A 154 -18.69 10.40 -3.16
N VAL A 155 -17.52 10.35 -2.51
CA VAL A 155 -16.27 10.96 -2.98
C VAL A 155 -15.13 9.96 -2.81
N LEU A 156 -14.36 9.74 -3.87
CA LEU A 156 -13.08 9.02 -3.83
C LEU A 156 -11.93 10.01 -3.89
N LEU A 157 -11.08 10.01 -2.87
CA LEU A 157 -9.81 10.72 -2.86
C LEU A 157 -8.72 9.79 -3.39
N ILE A 158 -8.11 10.13 -4.51
CA ILE A 158 -6.95 9.41 -5.02
C ILE A 158 -5.70 10.20 -4.65
N ILE A 159 -4.80 9.60 -3.86
CA ILE A 159 -3.70 10.31 -3.20
C ILE A 159 -2.36 9.66 -3.56
N GLY A 160 -1.46 10.43 -4.15
CA GLY A 160 -0.08 10.02 -4.43
C GLY A 160 0.01 8.83 -5.38
N THR A 161 -0.81 8.81 -6.42
CA THR A 161 -0.83 7.71 -7.41
C THR A 161 -0.35 8.21 -8.77
N SER A 162 0.62 7.52 -9.37
CA SER A 162 1.09 7.84 -10.72
C SER A 162 0.16 7.35 -11.84
N PHE A 163 -0.83 6.52 -11.52
CA PHE A 163 -1.66 5.77 -12.48
C PHE A 163 -0.85 4.94 -13.50
N TYR A 164 0.45 4.76 -13.23
CA TYR A 164 1.35 4.04 -14.13
C TYR A 164 1.05 2.54 -14.16
N THR A 165 0.51 2.00 -13.07
CA THR A 165 -0.01 0.63 -12.99
C THR A 165 -1.53 0.62 -13.23
N SER A 166 -2.03 -0.41 -13.92
CA SER A 166 -3.45 -0.56 -14.24
C SER A 166 -4.37 -0.61 -13.01
N THR A 167 -3.86 -1.06 -11.85
CA THR A 167 -4.66 -1.21 -10.62
C THR A 167 -5.36 0.08 -10.21
N ALA A 168 -4.64 1.20 -10.13
CA ALA A 168 -5.21 2.48 -9.74
C ALA A 168 -6.23 2.98 -10.75
N SER A 169 -5.95 2.79 -12.05
CA SER A 169 -6.86 3.16 -13.14
C SER A 169 -8.15 2.34 -13.09
N TYR A 170 -8.05 1.03 -12.89
CA TYR A 170 -9.19 0.13 -12.81
C TYR A 170 -10.10 0.43 -11.62
N ILE A 171 -9.53 0.65 -10.43
CA ILE A 171 -10.31 1.02 -9.23
C ILE A 171 -10.96 2.40 -9.41
N SER A 172 -10.24 3.36 -10.00
CA SER A 172 -10.75 4.70 -10.32
C SER A 172 -11.89 4.68 -11.33
N GLU A 173 -11.79 3.86 -12.37
CA GLU A 173 -12.82 3.67 -13.39
C GLU A 173 -14.08 3.05 -12.78
N ALA A 174 -13.94 1.97 -12.00
CA ALA A 174 -15.07 1.36 -11.29
C ALA A 174 -15.82 2.36 -10.39
N ALA A 175 -15.09 3.25 -9.68
CA ALA A 175 -15.70 4.30 -8.87
C ALA A 175 -16.47 5.32 -9.74
N LYS A 176 -15.90 5.75 -10.87
CA LYS A 176 -16.56 6.68 -11.81
C LYS A 176 -17.83 6.08 -12.40
N ASP A 177 -17.78 4.80 -12.79
CA ASP A 177 -18.93 4.09 -13.35
C ASP A 177 -20.07 3.95 -12.33
N ALA A 178 -19.74 3.86 -11.04
CA ALA A 178 -20.70 3.91 -9.93
C ALA A 178 -21.22 5.32 -9.60
N GLY A 179 -20.80 6.36 -10.33
CA GLY A 179 -21.21 7.75 -10.12
C GLY A 179 -20.48 8.46 -8.98
N VAL A 180 -19.38 7.90 -8.47
CA VAL A 180 -18.59 8.47 -7.38
C VAL A 180 -17.77 9.66 -7.88
N LYS A 181 -17.76 10.76 -7.11
CA LYS A 181 -16.96 11.93 -7.45
C LYS A 181 -15.49 11.68 -7.13
N VAL A 182 -14.62 11.72 -8.13
CA VAL A 182 -13.18 11.52 -7.94
C VAL A 182 -12.45 12.85 -7.75
N LYS A 183 -11.58 12.92 -6.74
CA LYS A 183 -10.62 14.02 -6.53
C LYS A 183 -9.21 13.45 -6.45
N ILE A 184 -8.25 14.04 -7.15
CA ILE A 184 -6.87 13.56 -7.23
C ILE A 184 -5.94 14.55 -6.53
N ILE A 185 -5.04 14.04 -5.68
CA ILE A 185 -4.00 14.79 -4.98
C ILE A 185 -2.67 14.06 -5.19
N ASN A 186 -1.87 14.50 -6.15
CA ASN A 186 -0.61 13.82 -6.51
C ASN A 186 0.65 14.56 -6.03
N GLU A 187 0.53 15.83 -5.65
CA GLU A 187 1.64 16.64 -5.17
C GLU A 187 1.31 17.17 -3.77
N ASN A 188 2.34 17.29 -2.93
CA ASN A 188 2.27 17.82 -1.56
C ASN A 188 1.09 17.25 -0.76
N ALA A 189 0.92 15.93 -0.79
CA ALA A 189 -0.21 15.25 -0.13
C ALA A 189 -0.29 15.58 1.36
N GLU A 190 0.86 15.75 2.01
CA GLU A 190 1.02 16.17 3.41
C GLU A 190 0.40 17.54 3.71
N GLU A 191 0.24 18.41 2.71
CA GLU A 191 -0.45 19.70 2.87
C GLU A 191 -1.87 19.66 2.32
N GLU A 192 -2.06 19.09 1.13
CA GLU A 192 -3.32 19.19 0.38
C GLU A 192 -4.42 18.28 0.94
N VAL A 193 -4.07 17.12 1.52
CA VAL A 193 -5.05 16.22 2.15
C VAL A 193 -5.66 16.87 3.40
N PRO A 194 -4.89 17.38 4.38
CA PRO A 194 -5.46 18.11 5.52
C PRO A 194 -6.33 19.30 5.09
N LYS A 195 -5.82 20.17 4.20
CA LYS A 195 -6.55 21.36 3.71
C LYS A 195 -7.90 20.98 3.09
N LEU A 196 -7.92 19.94 2.25
CA LEU A 196 -9.15 19.47 1.64
C LEU A 196 -10.14 18.98 2.69
N LEU A 197 -9.71 18.12 3.61
CA LEU A 197 -10.59 17.56 4.64
C LEU A 197 -11.15 18.65 5.56
N GLU A 198 -10.32 19.60 5.99
CA GLU A 198 -10.77 20.76 6.78
C GLU A 198 -11.84 21.57 6.03
N SER A 199 -11.64 21.86 4.75
CA SER A 199 -12.63 22.59 3.93
C SER A 199 -13.98 21.87 3.83
N LEU A 200 -13.99 20.54 3.92
CA LEU A 200 -15.21 19.72 3.91
C LEU A 200 -15.90 19.69 5.28
N LYS A 201 -15.17 19.93 6.37
CA LYS A 201 -15.73 20.09 7.73
C LYS A 201 -16.57 21.35 7.81
N THR A 202 -16.05 22.46 7.28
CA THR A 202 -16.70 23.78 7.32
C THR A 202 -17.97 23.86 6.50
N ARG A 203 -18.15 22.98 5.51
CA ARG A 203 -19.37 22.90 4.67
C ARG A 203 -20.47 22.03 5.28
N ARG A 204 -20.18 21.33 6.39
CA ARG A 204 -21.14 20.48 7.13
C ARG A 204 -21.73 21.17 8.35
N ASN A 205 -21.08 22.24 8.83
CA ASN A 205 -21.59 23.13 9.86
C ASN A 205 -22.34 24.30 9.21
#